data_AF-A0A0B0F5X1-F1
#
_entry.id   AF-A0A0B0F5X1-F1
#
_cell.length_a   1.000
_cell.length_b   1.000
_cell.length_c   1.000
_cell.angle_alpha   90.00
_cell.angle_beta   90.00
_cell.angle_gamma   90.00
#
_symmetry.space_group_name_H-M   'P 1'
#
loop_
_entity.id
_entity.type
_entity.pdbx_description
1 polymer ?
#
loop_
_entity_poly.entity_id
_entity_poly.type
_entity_poly.pdbx_seq_one_letter_code
_entity_poly.pdbx_strand_id
1 'polypeptide(L)'
;MSEHTKGLLALFRDGQSVGSSDGTGICEVWPRDENGFPDSEGKANARRIVACWNLLHEFDTAAIEAGTFADFIGQQVYLHEIENANSGELRLSDVSMQLMAAGFAGKMEANAAENYMEFGLFHPETGHITLTVQRAEGLTPAQKLSAMTKHRDALLSVLDWTDEQIMEFISTAFRHAQIKGDFELSDVRDALNMIKARAMSNLEGEQS
;
A
#
# COMPACT_ATOMS: atom_id res chain seq x y z
N MET A 1 -4.27 38.89 20.24
CA MET A 1 -3.82 37.50 20.08
C MET A 1 -4.09 36.82 21.41
N SER A 2 -4.92 35.78 21.42
CA SER A 2 -5.14 34.99 22.64
C SER A 2 -3.85 34.23 22.98
N GLU A 3 -3.73 33.78 24.22
CA GLU A 3 -2.57 33.09 24.80
C GLU A 3 -2.15 31.80 24.05
N HIS A 4 -2.93 31.37 23.05
CA HIS A 4 -2.76 30.10 22.31
C HIS A 4 -2.87 30.25 20.78
N THR A 5 -2.62 31.42 20.21
CA THR A 5 -2.58 31.53 18.73
C THR A 5 -1.27 30.96 18.21
N LYS A 6 -1.32 29.78 17.57
CA LYS A 6 -0.16 29.05 17.06
C LYS A 6 0.51 29.78 15.89
N GLY A 7 1.74 30.26 16.06
CA GLY A 7 2.59 30.79 14.98
C GLY A 7 3.37 29.70 14.23
N LEU A 8 4.03 30.04 13.13
CA LEU A 8 4.93 29.10 12.43
C LEU A 8 6.28 29.03 13.15
N LEU A 9 6.92 27.86 13.12
CA LEU A 9 8.31 27.71 13.56
C LEU A 9 9.27 27.76 12.38
N ALA A 10 10.48 28.23 12.67
CA ALA A 10 11.59 28.27 11.74
C ALA A 10 12.89 27.81 12.43
N LEU A 11 13.85 27.43 11.59
CA LEU A 11 15.21 27.11 12.01
C LEU A 11 16.06 28.38 11.97
N PHE A 12 16.88 28.55 13.00
CA PHE A 12 17.83 29.64 13.12
C PHE A 12 19.24 29.09 13.38
N ARG A 13 20.26 29.94 13.18
CA ARG A 13 21.67 29.61 13.44
C ARG A 13 22.10 28.29 12.79
N ASP A 14 21.90 28.17 11.47
CA ASP A 14 22.23 26.95 10.71
C ASP A 14 21.55 25.65 11.24
N GLY A 15 20.32 25.77 11.72
CA GLY A 15 19.55 24.62 12.24
C GLY A 15 19.92 24.21 13.67
N GLN A 16 20.69 25.03 14.38
CA GLN A 16 21.06 24.82 15.78
C GLN A 16 20.05 25.43 16.76
N SER A 17 18.99 26.07 16.28
CA SER A 17 17.96 26.66 17.12
C SER A 17 16.59 26.60 16.41
N VAL A 18 15.54 26.39 17.21
CA VAL A 18 14.15 26.46 16.78
C VAL A 18 13.54 27.71 17.43
N GLY A 19 12.85 28.51 16.62
CA GLY A 19 12.16 29.71 17.08
C GLY A 19 10.86 29.93 16.32
N SER A 20 10.03 30.83 16.84
CA SER A 20 8.91 31.38 16.09
C SER A 20 9.42 32.18 14.89
N SER A 21 8.66 32.16 13.80
CA SER A 21 8.94 32.96 12.60
C SER A 21 8.97 34.47 12.87
N ASP A 22 8.40 34.93 13.99
CA ASP A 22 8.47 36.32 14.45
C ASP A 22 9.80 36.71 15.12
N GLY A 23 10.72 35.75 15.30
CA GLY A 23 12.04 35.97 15.90
C GLY A 23 12.15 35.61 17.38
N THR A 24 11.08 35.08 18.00
CA THR A 24 11.14 34.60 19.39
C THR A 24 11.81 33.23 19.46
N GLY A 25 12.90 33.11 20.23
CA GLY A 25 13.60 31.83 20.44
C GLY A 25 12.77 30.87 21.30
N ILE A 26 12.67 29.61 20.90
CA ILE A 26 11.94 28.56 21.64
C ILE A 26 12.92 27.61 22.32
N CYS A 27 13.82 27.01 21.55
CA CYS A 27 14.83 26.13 22.11
C CYS A 27 16.10 26.10 21.25
N GLU A 28 17.24 25.99 21.94
CA GLU A 28 18.52 25.74 21.32
C GLU A 28 18.74 24.23 21.20
N VAL A 29 19.26 23.81 20.06
CA VAL A 29 19.58 22.43 19.73
C VAL A 29 21.07 22.26 20.01
N TRP A 30 21.41 22.11 21.29
CA TRP A 30 22.79 21.97 21.72
C TRP A 30 23.35 20.59 21.32
N PRO A 31 24.50 20.53 20.62
CA PRO A 31 25.26 19.29 20.52
C PRO A 31 25.86 18.98 21.90
N ARG A 32 25.61 17.77 22.42
CA ARG A 32 26.33 17.25 23.60
C ARG A 32 27.65 16.61 23.13
N ASP A 33 28.69 17.46 23.06
CA ASP A 33 30.14 17.23 23.14
C ASP A 33 30.82 15.94 22.57
N GLU A 34 32.13 15.81 22.85
CA GLU A 34 33.21 15.36 21.96
C GLU A 34 33.20 13.89 21.49
N ASN A 35 32.18 13.09 21.83
CA ASN A 35 31.91 11.74 21.27
C ASN A 35 30.40 11.36 21.29
N GLY A 36 29.47 12.31 21.50
CA GLY A 36 28.14 12.05 22.07
C GLY A 36 26.90 12.15 21.17
N PHE A 37 27.04 12.09 19.84
CA PHE A 37 26.06 12.08 18.73
C PHE A 37 26.45 13.15 17.70
N PRO A 38 26.47 12.83 16.39
CA PRO A 38 26.86 13.81 15.39
C PRO A 38 25.87 14.99 15.38
N ASP A 39 26.39 16.22 15.28
CA ASP A 39 25.63 17.48 15.17
C ASP A 39 24.49 17.40 14.11
N SER A 40 24.64 16.52 13.13
CA SER A 40 23.61 16.22 12.11
C SER A 40 22.31 15.64 12.68
N GLU A 41 22.35 14.85 13.76
CA GLU A 41 21.14 14.26 14.36
C GLU A 41 20.31 15.31 15.10
N GLY A 42 20.95 16.21 15.85
CA GLY A 42 20.30 17.36 16.47
C GLY A 42 19.61 18.24 15.43
N LYS A 43 20.34 18.60 14.36
CA LYS A 43 19.79 19.37 13.22
C LYS A 43 18.62 18.64 12.54
N ALA A 44 18.70 17.32 12.38
CA ALA A 44 17.61 16.52 11.81
C ALA A 44 16.37 16.52 12.71
N ASN A 45 16.55 16.39 14.03
CA ASN A 45 15.45 16.47 15.00
C ASN A 45 14.80 17.85 15.01
N ALA A 46 15.60 18.92 14.95
CA ALA A 46 15.11 20.29 14.82
C ALA A 46 14.23 20.47 13.58
N ARG A 47 14.68 19.95 12.42
CA ARG A 47 13.90 19.94 11.17
C ARG A 47 12.57 19.20 11.33
N ARG A 48 12.57 18.03 11.99
CA ARG A 48 11.36 17.24 12.26
C ARG A 48 10.37 17.99 13.15
N ILE A 49 10.85 18.63 14.21
CA ILE A 49 10.01 19.42 15.13
C ILE A 49 9.33 20.57 14.37
N VAL A 50 10.09 21.34 13.59
CA VAL A 50 9.55 22.45 12.79
C VAL A 50 8.53 21.93 11.78
N ALA A 51 8.82 20.82 11.09
CA ALA A 51 7.91 20.24 10.12
C ALA A 51 6.60 19.75 10.77
N CYS A 52 6.68 18.99 11.87
CA CYS A 52 5.51 18.50 12.60
C CYS A 52 4.65 19.64 13.17
N TRP A 53 5.29 20.68 13.70
CA TRP A 53 4.58 21.85 14.21
C TRP A 53 3.81 22.58 13.10
N ASN A 54 4.51 22.89 12.00
CA ASN A 54 3.96 23.65 10.88
C ASN A 54 2.89 22.86 10.12
N LEU A 55 3.00 21.53 10.05
CA LEU A 55 1.97 20.66 9.48
C LEU A 55 0.61 20.86 10.16
N LEU A 56 0.61 21.17 11.45
CA LEU A 56 -0.59 21.37 12.24
C LEU A 56 -0.88 22.86 12.51
N HIS A 57 -0.38 23.78 11.68
CA HIS A 57 -0.51 25.22 11.93
C HIS A 57 -1.96 25.72 11.88
N GLU A 58 -2.77 25.17 10.98
CA GLU A 58 -4.15 25.60 10.75
C GLU A 58 -5.14 25.11 11.83
N PHE A 59 -4.66 24.29 12.76
CA PHE A 59 -5.50 23.67 13.79
C PHE A 59 -5.33 24.34 15.15
N ASP A 60 -6.45 24.44 15.89
CA ASP A 60 -6.46 24.97 17.25
C ASP A 60 -5.62 24.07 18.17
N THR A 61 -4.65 24.70 18.85
CA THR A 61 -3.77 23.98 19.78
C THR A 61 -4.56 23.41 20.95
N ALA A 62 -5.56 24.14 21.46
CA ALA A 62 -6.38 23.66 22.57
C ALA A 62 -7.20 22.41 22.17
N ALA A 63 -7.63 22.31 20.91
CA ALA A 63 -8.35 21.15 20.40
C ALA A 63 -7.43 19.92 20.28
N ILE A 64 -6.15 20.11 19.93
CA ILE A 64 -5.16 19.02 19.88
C ILE A 64 -4.82 18.53 21.29
N GLU A 65 -4.74 19.44 22.28
CA GLU A 65 -4.39 19.12 23.67
C GLU A 65 -5.55 18.50 24.47
N ALA A 66 -6.81 18.78 24.11
CA ALA A 66 -8.00 18.37 24.87
C ALA A 66 -8.34 16.87 24.79
N GLY A 67 -7.68 16.11 23.91
CA GLY A 67 -7.98 14.69 23.70
C GLY A 67 -6.80 13.94 23.11
N THR A 68 -7.05 12.71 22.65
CA THR A 68 -6.03 12.00 21.87
C THR A 68 -5.95 12.57 20.47
N PHE A 69 -4.80 12.37 19.79
CA PHE A 69 -4.69 12.73 18.38
C PHE A 69 -5.74 12.01 17.51
N ALA A 70 -6.17 10.81 17.92
CA ALA A 70 -7.26 10.08 17.26
C ALA A 70 -8.61 10.79 17.43
N ASP A 71 -8.91 11.30 18.63
CA ASP A 71 -10.14 12.08 18.89
C ASP A 71 -10.14 13.37 18.09
N PHE A 72 -8.99 14.05 18.02
CA PHE A 72 -8.80 15.26 17.22
C PHE A 72 -9.08 15.00 15.74
N ILE A 73 -8.47 13.97 15.14
CA ILE A 73 -8.73 13.59 13.74
C ILE A 73 -10.20 13.18 13.54
N GLY A 74 -10.77 12.41 14.47
CA GLY A 74 -12.19 12.03 14.44
C GLY A 74 -13.13 13.23 14.47
N GLN A 75 -12.82 14.26 15.26
CA GLN A 75 -13.59 15.51 15.31
C GLN A 75 -13.46 16.31 14.01
N GLN A 76 -12.29 16.37 13.39
CA GLN A 76 -12.11 16.99 12.08
C GLN A 76 -12.94 16.27 11.00
N VAL A 77 -13.03 14.94 11.07
CA VAL A 77 -13.88 14.14 10.19
C VAL A 77 -15.35 14.50 10.39
N TYR A 78 -15.83 14.51 11.64
CA TYR A 78 -17.21 14.83 11.96
C TYR A 78 -17.63 16.25 11.53
N LEU A 79 -16.78 17.25 11.77
CA LEU A 79 -17.06 18.63 11.39
C LEU A 79 -17.18 18.78 9.86
N HIS A 80 -16.32 18.12 9.10
CA HIS A 80 -16.42 18.11 7.64
C HIS A 80 -17.56 17.24 7.10
N GLU A 81 -17.99 16.20 7.81
CA GLU A 81 -19.20 15.44 7.45
C GLU A 81 -20.47 16.30 7.56
N ILE A 82 -20.55 17.21 8.53
CA ILE A 82 -21.68 18.16 8.64
C ILE A 82 -21.72 19.10 7.42
N GLU A 83 -20.57 19.56 6.92
CA GLU A 83 -20.51 20.37 5.70
C GLU A 83 -20.92 19.57 4.44
N ASN A 84 -20.62 18.27 4.40
CA ASN A 84 -20.76 17.42 3.21
C ASN A 84 -21.98 16.48 3.22
N ALA A 85 -22.79 16.43 4.28
CA ALA A 85 -24.00 15.60 4.34
C ALA A 85 -25.00 15.88 3.18
N ASN A 86 -24.83 16.99 2.46
CA ASN A 86 -25.63 17.35 1.28
C ASN A 86 -25.03 16.91 -0.07
N SER A 87 -23.82 16.35 -0.14
CA SER A 87 -23.12 16.00 -1.40
C SER A 87 -22.89 14.50 -1.62
N GLY A 88 -23.04 13.66 -0.58
CA GLY A 88 -22.78 12.22 -0.68
C GLY A 88 -21.30 11.86 -0.85
N GLU A 89 -20.40 12.83 -0.69
CA GLU A 89 -18.96 12.67 -0.85
C GLU A 89 -18.25 13.12 0.44
N LEU A 90 -17.42 12.26 1.02
CA LEU A 90 -16.64 12.57 2.21
C LEU A 90 -15.46 13.48 1.82
N ARG A 91 -15.59 14.80 2.01
CA ARG A 91 -14.49 15.76 1.78
C ARG A 91 -13.92 16.18 3.13
N LEU A 92 -12.96 15.42 3.66
CA LEU A 92 -12.21 15.83 4.85
C LEU A 92 -11.27 16.99 4.48
N SER A 93 -10.83 17.78 5.47
CA SER A 93 -9.76 18.77 5.27
C SER A 93 -8.55 18.12 4.60
N ASP A 94 -7.91 18.86 3.69
CA ASP A 94 -6.78 18.37 2.89
C ASP A 94 -5.70 17.70 3.76
N VAL A 95 -5.43 18.24 4.95
CA VAL A 95 -4.44 17.68 5.88
C VAL A 95 -4.92 16.39 6.55
N SER A 96 -6.19 16.30 6.96
CA SER A 96 -6.74 15.10 7.61
C SER A 96 -6.81 13.91 6.64
N MET A 97 -7.23 14.16 5.38
CA MET A 97 -7.15 13.16 4.31
C MET A 97 -5.73 12.73 4.01
N GLN A 98 -4.78 13.66 3.93
CA GLN A 98 -3.38 13.33 3.67
C GLN A 98 -2.77 12.50 4.80
N LEU A 99 -3.07 12.82 6.06
CA LEU A 99 -2.62 12.04 7.22
C LEU A 99 -3.21 10.64 7.22
N MET A 100 -4.52 10.51 6.96
CA MET A 100 -5.19 9.22 6.87
C MET A 100 -4.66 8.38 5.70
N ALA A 101 -4.52 8.97 4.52
CA ALA A 101 -3.97 8.33 3.33
C ALA A 101 -2.51 7.89 3.53
N ALA A 102 -1.67 8.72 4.15
CA ALA A 102 -0.29 8.36 4.49
C ALA A 102 -0.24 7.20 5.50
N GLY A 103 -1.13 7.21 6.50
CA GLY A 103 -1.27 6.10 7.45
C GLY A 103 -1.64 4.78 6.77
N PHE A 104 -2.61 4.82 5.85
CA PHE A 104 -2.98 3.65 5.05
C PHE A 104 -1.87 3.21 4.10
N ALA A 105 -1.18 4.13 3.43
CA ALA A 105 -0.05 3.82 2.54
C ALA A 105 1.08 3.11 3.29
N GLY A 106 1.48 3.61 4.46
CA GLY A 106 2.50 2.98 5.30
C GLY A 106 2.06 1.59 5.79
N LYS A 107 0.78 1.39 6.09
CA LYS A 107 0.25 0.07 6.43
C LYS A 107 0.22 -0.88 5.23
N MET A 108 -0.10 -0.39 4.03
CA MET A 108 -0.03 -1.18 2.80
C MET A 108 1.40 -1.65 2.52
N GLU A 109 2.38 -0.76 2.63
CA GLU A 109 3.80 -1.11 2.50
C GLU A 109 4.24 -2.14 3.55
N ALA A 110 3.94 -1.91 4.82
CA ALA A 110 4.34 -2.80 5.91
C ALA A 110 3.76 -4.22 5.81
N ASN A 111 2.58 -4.37 5.20
CA ASN A 111 1.94 -5.67 5.01
C ASN A 111 2.14 -6.26 3.60
N ALA A 112 3.01 -5.66 2.77
CA ALA A 112 3.22 -6.05 1.37
C ALA A 112 1.91 -6.14 0.56
N ALA A 113 0.93 -5.31 0.91
CA ALA A 113 -0.38 -5.27 0.27
C ALA A 113 -0.34 -4.28 -0.90
N GLU A 114 -0.29 -4.80 -2.12
CA GLU A 114 -0.14 -3.95 -3.29
C GLU A 114 -1.43 -3.25 -3.70
N ASN A 115 -2.58 -3.91 -3.60
CA ASN A 115 -3.80 -3.47 -4.28
C ASN A 115 -5.05 -3.40 -3.38
N TYR A 116 -5.04 -4.11 -2.27
CA TYR A 116 -6.21 -4.30 -1.42
C TYR A 116 -5.80 -4.54 0.02
N MET A 117 -6.47 -3.88 0.96
CA MET A 117 -6.31 -4.09 2.39
C MET A 117 -7.64 -3.89 3.11
N GLU A 118 -7.87 -4.68 4.16
CA GLU A 118 -8.95 -4.50 5.12
C GLU A 118 -8.39 -4.15 6.49
N PHE A 119 -9.00 -3.17 7.15
CA PHE A 119 -8.71 -2.78 8.52
C PHE A 119 -9.91 -3.11 9.37
N GLY A 120 -9.71 -4.00 10.35
CA GLY A 120 -10.65 -4.16 11.45
C GLY A 120 -10.45 -3.05 12.46
N LEU A 121 -11.48 -2.24 12.66
CA LEU A 121 -11.59 -1.27 13.72
C LEU A 121 -12.60 -1.75 14.74
N PHE A 122 -12.39 -1.40 16.00
CA PHE A 122 -13.39 -1.55 17.04
C PHE A 122 -13.59 -0.19 17.70
N HIS A 123 -14.84 0.25 17.76
CA HIS A 123 -15.22 1.43 18.52
C HIS A 123 -16.34 1.05 19.51
N PRO A 124 -16.27 1.47 20.79
CA PRO A 124 -17.17 0.98 21.83
C PRO A 124 -18.67 1.13 21.52
N GLU A 125 -19.05 2.18 20.78
CA GLU A 125 -20.46 2.46 20.47
C GLU A 125 -20.92 1.83 19.16
N THR A 126 -20.04 1.71 18.17
CA THR A 126 -20.39 1.22 16.82
C THR A 126 -19.99 -0.24 16.59
N GLY A 127 -19.27 -0.83 17.54
CA GLY A 127 -18.77 -2.19 17.47
C GLY A 127 -17.64 -2.34 16.45
N HIS A 128 -17.58 -3.53 15.84
CA HIS A 128 -16.59 -3.82 14.81
C HIS A 128 -16.94 -3.12 13.49
N ILE A 129 -16.00 -2.34 12.97
CA ILE A 129 -16.08 -1.68 11.68
C ILE A 129 -14.97 -2.26 10.80
N THR A 130 -15.27 -2.55 9.54
CA THR A 130 -14.25 -2.90 8.54
C THR A 130 -14.07 -1.72 7.59
N LEU A 131 -12.85 -1.20 7.48
CA LEU A 131 -12.48 -0.27 6.42
C LEU A 131 -11.72 -1.01 5.33
N THR A 132 -12.17 -0.86 4.09
CA THR A 132 -11.49 -1.44 2.94
C THR A 132 -10.78 -0.34 2.16
N VAL A 133 -9.49 -0.53 1.90
CA VAL A 133 -8.67 0.33 1.06
C VAL A 133 -8.28 -0.44 -0.18
N GLN A 134 -8.62 0.09 -1.34
CA GLN A 134 -8.31 -0.51 -2.64
C GLN A 134 -7.73 0.55 -3.57
N ARG A 135 -6.67 0.21 -4.31
CA ARG A 135 -6.17 1.08 -5.38
C ARG A 135 -7.17 1.13 -6.53
N ALA A 136 -7.40 2.31 -7.10
CA ALA A 136 -8.31 2.49 -8.23
C ALA A 136 -7.97 1.58 -9.43
N GLU A 137 -6.68 1.34 -9.68
CA GLU A 137 -6.19 0.49 -10.77
C GLU A 137 -6.01 -0.99 -10.37
N GLY A 138 -6.20 -1.33 -9.09
CA GLY A 138 -5.95 -2.67 -8.55
C GLY A 138 -7.19 -3.57 -8.56
N LEU A 139 -7.00 -4.87 -8.80
CA LEU A 139 -8.10 -5.85 -8.74
C LEU A 139 -8.49 -6.18 -7.29
N THR A 140 -9.80 -6.27 -7.04
CA THR A 140 -10.35 -6.80 -5.77
C THR A 140 -9.96 -8.28 -5.58
N PRO A 141 -10.02 -8.83 -4.35
CA PRO A 141 -9.87 -10.26 -4.13
C PRO A 141 -10.84 -11.11 -4.97
N ALA A 142 -12.11 -10.67 -5.12
CA ALA A 142 -13.10 -11.35 -5.94
C ALA A 142 -12.74 -11.33 -7.44
N GLN A 143 -12.22 -10.19 -7.94
CA GLN A 143 -11.76 -10.08 -9.32
C GLN A 143 -10.51 -10.91 -9.57
N LYS A 144 -9.54 -10.93 -8.63
CA LYS A 144 -8.38 -11.83 -8.70
C LYS A 144 -8.82 -13.29 -8.73
N LEU A 145 -9.75 -13.68 -7.86
CA LEU A 145 -10.28 -15.05 -7.82
C LEU A 145 -10.97 -15.43 -9.13
N SER A 146 -11.76 -14.52 -9.72
CA SER A 146 -12.40 -14.73 -11.02
C SER A 146 -11.35 -14.90 -12.14
N ALA A 147 -10.32 -14.05 -12.18
CA ALA A 147 -9.24 -14.14 -13.16
C ALA A 147 -8.44 -15.44 -13.02
N MET A 148 -8.12 -15.86 -11.78
CA MET A 148 -7.43 -17.12 -11.51
C MET A 148 -8.30 -18.33 -11.87
N THR A 149 -9.59 -18.28 -11.56
CA THR A 149 -10.55 -19.34 -11.93
C THR A 149 -10.62 -19.46 -13.45
N LYS A 150 -10.72 -18.35 -14.18
CA LYS A 150 -10.71 -18.34 -15.65
C LYS A 150 -9.42 -18.92 -16.22
N HIS A 151 -8.27 -18.58 -15.64
CA HIS A 151 -7.00 -19.19 -16.04
C HIS A 151 -6.93 -20.69 -15.73
N ARG A 152 -7.40 -21.11 -14.55
CA ARG A 152 -7.51 -22.52 -14.19
C ARG A 152 -8.37 -23.28 -15.19
N ASP A 153 -9.54 -22.76 -15.53
CA ASP A 153 -10.47 -23.42 -16.45
C ASP A 153 -9.91 -23.46 -17.88
N ALA A 154 -9.17 -22.43 -18.29
CA ALA A 154 -8.43 -22.45 -19.55
C ALA A 154 -7.28 -23.46 -19.57
N LEU A 155 -6.61 -23.70 -18.44
CA LEU A 155 -5.57 -24.74 -18.32
C LEU A 155 -6.19 -26.14 -18.24
N LEU A 156 -7.32 -26.30 -17.55
CA LEU A 156 -8.05 -27.56 -17.48
C LEU A 156 -8.61 -27.96 -18.84
N SER A 157 -9.11 -27.02 -19.63
CA SER A 157 -9.60 -27.34 -20.97
C SER A 157 -8.51 -27.85 -21.90
N VAL A 158 -7.24 -27.48 -21.69
CA VAL A 158 -6.07 -27.98 -22.43
C VAL A 158 -5.76 -29.45 -22.09
N LEU A 159 -6.10 -29.92 -20.89
CA LEU A 159 -5.88 -31.31 -20.49
C LEU A 159 -6.86 -32.28 -21.16
N ASP A 160 -8.02 -31.79 -21.60
CA ASP A 160 -9.03 -32.55 -22.35
C ASP A 160 -8.86 -32.43 -23.88
N TRP A 161 -7.76 -31.83 -24.35
CA TRP A 161 -7.50 -31.68 -25.78
C TRP A 161 -7.15 -32.99 -26.45
N THR A 162 -7.66 -33.17 -27.68
CA THR A 162 -7.23 -34.29 -28.54
C THR A 162 -5.79 -34.09 -29.00
N ASP A 163 -5.15 -35.16 -29.45
CA ASP A 163 -3.77 -35.12 -29.93
C ASP A 163 -3.60 -34.12 -31.08
N GLU A 164 -4.60 -33.97 -31.96
CA GLU A 164 -4.58 -32.96 -33.02
C GLU A 164 -4.57 -31.53 -32.46
N GLN A 165 -5.33 -31.25 -31.40
CA GLN A 165 -5.43 -29.91 -30.80
C GLN A 165 -4.15 -29.53 -30.05
N ILE A 166 -3.55 -30.48 -29.33
CA ILE A 166 -2.25 -30.31 -28.68
C ILE A 166 -1.17 -30.01 -29.73
N MET A 167 -1.18 -30.75 -30.84
CA MET A 167 -0.23 -30.57 -31.94
C MET A 167 -0.38 -29.20 -32.62
N GLU A 168 -1.60 -28.72 -32.86
CA GLU A 168 -1.85 -27.40 -33.44
C GLU A 168 -1.38 -26.26 -32.53
N PHE A 169 -1.63 -26.38 -31.22
CA PHE A 169 -1.20 -25.41 -30.22
C PHE A 169 0.32 -25.33 -30.14
N ILE A 170 1.01 -26.48 -30.02
CA ILE A 170 2.47 -26.55 -29.97
C ILE A 170 3.05 -25.98 -31.27
N SER A 171 2.51 -26.36 -32.42
CA SER A 171 2.95 -25.82 -33.72
C SER A 171 2.83 -24.29 -33.78
N THR A 172 1.75 -23.73 -33.22
CA THR A 172 1.52 -22.28 -33.17
C THR A 172 2.45 -21.57 -32.19
N ALA A 173 2.67 -22.14 -31.01
CA ALA A 173 3.61 -21.61 -30.02
C ALA A 173 5.05 -21.60 -30.55
N PHE A 174 5.48 -22.67 -31.23
CA PHE A 174 6.82 -22.77 -31.83
C PHE A 174 7.02 -21.77 -32.98
N ARG A 175 6.00 -21.55 -33.83
CA ARG A 175 6.02 -20.48 -34.85
C ARG A 175 6.23 -19.10 -34.23
N HIS A 176 5.53 -18.80 -33.13
CA HIS A 176 5.67 -17.51 -32.44
C HIS A 176 7.01 -17.35 -31.72
N ALA A 177 7.61 -18.44 -31.23
CA ALA A 177 8.88 -18.41 -30.52
C ALA A 177 10.12 -18.29 -31.45
N GLN A 178 9.95 -18.24 -32.78
CA GLN A 178 11.03 -18.15 -33.78
C GLN A 178 12.19 -19.15 -33.53
N ILE A 179 11.88 -20.35 -33.06
CA ILE A 179 12.91 -21.36 -32.75
C ILE A 179 13.57 -21.77 -34.08
N LYS A 180 14.88 -21.51 -34.20
CA LYS A 180 15.68 -21.90 -35.37
C LYS A 180 16.27 -23.29 -35.17
N GLY A 181 15.87 -24.23 -36.02
CA GLY A 181 16.38 -25.60 -36.09
C GLY A 181 15.42 -26.49 -36.90
N ASP A 182 15.91 -27.61 -37.42
CA ASP A 182 15.11 -28.63 -38.14
C ASP A 182 14.20 -29.36 -37.15
N PHE A 183 13.18 -28.67 -36.65
CA PHE A 183 12.20 -29.21 -35.73
C PHE A 183 10.96 -29.65 -36.51
N GLU A 184 10.74 -30.95 -36.61
CA GLU A 184 9.60 -31.51 -37.34
C GLU A 184 8.44 -31.84 -36.40
N LEU A 185 7.22 -31.76 -36.91
CA LEU A 185 6.00 -32.10 -36.16
C LEU A 185 6.01 -33.56 -35.66
N SER A 186 6.79 -34.45 -36.29
CA SER A 186 7.03 -35.81 -35.82
C SER A 186 7.73 -35.83 -34.46
N ASP A 187 8.67 -34.91 -34.21
CA ASP A 187 9.44 -34.88 -32.96
C ASP A 187 8.55 -34.54 -31.75
N VAL A 188 7.58 -33.64 -31.95
CA VAL A 188 6.56 -33.31 -30.94
C VAL A 188 5.66 -34.51 -30.67
N ARG A 189 5.22 -35.20 -31.72
CA ARG A 189 4.34 -36.37 -31.61
C ARG A 189 5.03 -37.50 -30.86
N ASP A 190 6.29 -37.76 -31.17
CA ASP A 190 7.07 -38.82 -30.51
C ASP A 190 7.31 -38.48 -29.04
N ALA A 191 7.62 -37.22 -28.72
CA ALA A 191 7.73 -36.76 -27.33
C ALA A 191 6.41 -36.91 -26.56
N LEU A 192 5.27 -36.56 -27.16
CA LEU A 192 3.94 -36.70 -26.55
C LEU A 192 3.64 -38.19 -26.24
N ASN A 193 3.92 -39.08 -27.19
CA ASN A 193 3.74 -40.52 -27.04
C ASN A 193 4.64 -41.11 -25.94
N MET A 194 5.89 -40.66 -25.83
CA MET A 194 6.79 -41.07 -24.76
C MET A 194 6.30 -40.62 -23.37
N ILE A 195 5.77 -39.40 -23.26
CA ILE A 195 5.20 -38.89 -22.00
C ILE A 195 3.95 -39.70 -21.61
N LYS A 196 3.06 -39.97 -22.56
CA LYS A 196 1.87 -40.81 -22.34
C LYS A 196 2.23 -42.23 -21.90
N ALA A 197 3.18 -42.87 -22.58
CA ALA A 197 3.62 -44.22 -22.23
C ALA A 197 4.20 -44.27 -20.81
N ARG A 198 4.96 -43.24 -20.40
CA ARG A 198 5.50 -43.13 -19.05
C ARG A 198 4.43 -42.90 -17.98
N ALA A 199 3.41 -42.09 -18.29
CA ALA A 199 2.27 -41.88 -17.41
C ALA A 199 1.45 -43.16 -17.20
N MET A 200 1.20 -43.93 -18.27
CA MET A 200 0.48 -45.20 -18.19
C MET A 200 1.27 -46.28 -17.44
N SER A 201 2.59 -46.38 -17.66
CA SER A 201 3.45 -47.32 -16.91
C SER A 201 3.48 -47.03 -15.40
N ASN A 202 3.36 -45.77 -15.00
CA ASN A 202 3.32 -45.41 -13.57
C ASN A 202 1.97 -45.78 -12.92
N LEU A 203 0.87 -45.75 -13.67
CA LEU A 203 -0.47 -46.14 -13.20
C LEU A 203 -0.62 -47.66 -13.02
N GLU A 204 0.04 -48.46 -13.85
CA GLU A 204 0.06 -49.92 -13.70
C GLU A 204 0.93 -50.39 -12.53
N GLY A 205 1.94 -49.59 -12.14
CA GLY A 205 2.81 -49.88 -10.99
C GLY A 205 2.19 -49.55 -9.62
N GLU A 206 1.14 -48.72 -9.56
CA GLU A 206 0.42 -48.40 -8.31
C GLU A 206 -0.75 -49.36 -8.02
N GLN A 207 -1.09 -50.27 -8.95
CA GLN A 207 -2.15 -51.27 -8.78
C GLN A 207 -1.65 -52.71 -8.55
N SER A 208 -0.33 -52.92 -8.35
CA SER A 208 0.27 -54.23 -8.06
C SER A 208 0.79 -54.35 -6.62
#